data_AF-A0A496WB64-F1
#
_entry.id   AF-A0A496WB64-F1
#
_cell.length_a   1.000
_cell.length_b   1.000
_cell.length_c   1.000
_cell.angle_alpha   90.00
_cell.angle_beta   90.00
_cell.angle_gamma   90.00
#
_symmetry.space_group_name_H-M   'P 1'
#
loop_
_entity.id
_entity.type
_entity.pdbx_description
1 polymer ?
#
loop_
_entity_poly.entity_id
_entity_poly.type
_entity_poly.pdbx_seq_one_letter_code
_entity_poly.pdbx_strand_id
1 'polypeptide(L)'
;MLWGEYLDSDGASGVKPPAWAYDMIDDIGAFQAATAGTDESNRLGRKLVEATAENLLFIGTVKSVSPIYHDNNLKNFPEFKTASYAYYRSYPYRGHQWYFEK
;
A
#
# COMPACT_ATOMS: atom_id res chain seq x y z
N MET A 1 -7.81 -13.52 -14.45
CA MET A 1 -6.36 -13.83 -14.52
C MET A 1 -6.21 -15.34 -14.41
N LEU A 2 -5.40 -16.00 -15.23
CA LEU A 2 -5.35 -17.48 -15.35
C LEU A 2 -5.04 -18.21 -14.03
N TRP A 3 -4.24 -17.60 -13.15
CA TRP A 3 -3.95 -18.14 -11.82
C TRP A 3 -5.13 -18.04 -10.87
N GLY A 4 -5.84 -16.91 -10.89
CA GLY A 4 -7.08 -16.75 -10.12
C GLY A 4 -8.14 -17.74 -10.56
N GLU A 5 -8.30 -17.92 -11.88
CA GLU A 5 -9.22 -18.93 -12.43
C GLU A 5 -8.87 -20.36 -11.98
N TYR A 6 -7.57 -20.71 -11.92
CA TYR A 6 -7.13 -22.00 -11.41
C TYR A 6 -7.49 -22.18 -9.93
N LEU A 7 -7.33 -21.15 -9.11
CA LEU A 7 -7.68 -21.19 -7.69
C LEU A 7 -9.20 -21.26 -7.47
N ASP A 8 -9.97 -20.45 -8.20
CA ASP A 8 -11.43 -20.38 -8.08
C ASP A 8 -12.14 -21.66 -8.56
N SER A 9 -11.52 -22.40 -9.48
CA SER A 9 -12.06 -23.62 -10.07
C SER A 9 -11.50 -24.91 -9.46
N ASP A 10 -10.76 -24.83 -8.35
CA ASP A 10 -10.04 -25.96 -7.74
C ASP A 10 -9.17 -26.74 -8.75
N GLY A 11 -8.60 -26.03 -9.72
CA GLY A 11 -7.72 -26.58 -10.75
C GLY A 11 -8.42 -27.16 -11.98
N ALA A 12 -9.74 -26.99 -12.14
CA ALA A 12 -10.47 -27.45 -13.31
C ALA A 12 -10.15 -26.66 -14.59
N SER A 13 -9.78 -25.38 -14.47
CA SER A 13 -9.37 -24.52 -15.58
C SER A 13 -8.27 -23.54 -15.18
N GLY A 14 -7.80 -22.69 -16.11
CA GLY A 14 -6.69 -21.76 -15.85
C GLY A 14 -5.30 -22.39 -15.83
N VAL A 15 -4.34 -21.74 -15.16
CA VAL A 15 -2.94 -22.17 -15.07
C VAL A 15 -2.54 -22.30 -13.61
N LYS A 16 -1.95 -23.44 -13.25
CA LYS A 16 -1.42 -23.68 -11.90
C LYS A 16 -0.35 -22.63 -11.56
N PRO A 17 -0.52 -21.85 -10.48
CA PRO A 17 0.49 -20.90 -10.03
C PRO A 17 1.79 -21.60 -9.59
N PRO A 18 2.94 -20.93 -9.68
CA PRO A 18 4.18 -21.40 -9.07
C PRO A 18 4.08 -21.42 -7.54
N ALA A 19 4.97 -22.17 -6.87
CA ALA A 19 4.94 -22.36 -5.41
C ALA A 19 4.96 -21.04 -4.63
N TRP A 20 5.82 -20.10 -5.01
CA TRP A 20 5.95 -18.81 -4.34
C TRP A 20 4.63 -18.00 -4.35
N ALA A 21 3.74 -18.22 -5.32
CA ALA A 21 2.46 -17.54 -5.38
C ALA A 21 1.51 -18.02 -4.27
N TYR A 22 1.58 -19.31 -3.91
CA TYR A 22 0.86 -19.85 -2.76
C TYR A 22 1.43 -19.30 -1.44
N ASP A 23 2.76 -19.25 -1.31
CA ASP A 23 3.40 -18.65 -0.13
C ASP A 23 2.96 -17.19 0.06
N MET A 24 2.87 -16.42 -1.04
CA MET A 24 2.37 -15.04 -0.99
C MET A 24 0.90 -14.94 -0.58
N ILE A 25 0.03 -15.88 -0.98
CA ILE A 25 -1.38 -15.89 -0.55
C ILE A 25 -1.46 -16.04 0.97
N ASP A 26 -0.71 -16.98 1.53
CA ASP A 26 -0.67 -17.21 2.98
C ASP A 26 -0.07 -16.00 3.72
N ASP A 27 1.02 -15.44 3.20
CA ASP A 27 1.66 -14.25 3.77
C ASP A 27 0.76 -13.01 3.75
N ILE A 28 -0.05 -12.84 2.68
CA ILE A 28 -1.06 -11.77 2.61
C ILE A 28 -2.09 -11.96 3.72
N GLY A 29 -2.61 -13.17 3.90
CA GLY A 29 -3.56 -13.49 4.98
C GLY A 29 -2.99 -13.17 6.36
N ALA A 30 -1.75 -13.57 6.62
CA ALA A 30 -1.05 -13.27 7.86
C ALA A 30 -0.83 -11.76 8.05
N PHE A 31 -0.41 -11.05 7.01
CA PHE A 31 -0.17 -9.61 7.07
C PHE A 31 -1.46 -8.83 7.35
N GLN A 32 -2.58 -9.22 6.74
CA GLN A 32 -3.89 -8.62 6.96
C GLN A 32 -4.43 -8.87 8.38
N ALA A 33 -4.10 -10.02 8.97
CA ALA A 33 -4.47 -10.36 10.35
C ALA A 33 -3.59 -9.66 11.41
N ALA A 34 -2.37 -9.25 11.05
CA ALA A 34 -1.44 -8.63 11.97
C ALA A 34 -1.85 -7.19 12.32
N THR A 35 -1.66 -6.81 13.59
CA THR A 35 -1.85 -5.42 14.03
C THR A 35 -0.86 -4.49 13.35
N ALA A 36 -1.36 -3.51 12.60
CA ALA A 36 -0.54 -2.57 11.85
C ALA A 36 0.46 -1.82 12.74
N GLY A 37 1.70 -1.69 12.26
CA GLY A 37 2.79 -0.99 12.94
C GLY A 37 3.55 -1.82 13.97
N THR A 38 3.14 -3.05 14.25
CA THR A 38 3.90 -4.00 15.09
C THR A 38 5.10 -4.58 14.32
N ASP A 39 6.08 -5.11 15.06
CA ASP A 39 7.25 -5.78 14.47
C ASP A 39 6.85 -6.94 13.55
N GLU A 40 5.81 -7.68 13.91
CA GLU A 40 5.30 -8.79 13.11
C GLU A 40 4.67 -8.31 11.80
N SER A 41 3.78 -7.31 11.85
CA SER A 41 3.23 -6.69 10.63
C SER A 41 4.34 -6.16 9.73
N ASN A 42 5.34 -5.49 10.30
CA ASN A 42 6.48 -4.96 9.54
C ASN A 42 7.33 -6.08 8.91
N ARG A 43 7.52 -7.21 9.60
CA ARG A 43 8.25 -8.37 9.08
C ARG A 43 7.50 -9.02 7.92
N LEU A 44 6.20 -9.28 8.07
CA LEU A 44 5.36 -9.86 7.02
C LEU A 44 5.27 -8.93 5.79
N GLY A 45 5.10 -7.63 6.02
CA GLY A 45 5.08 -6.63 4.94
C GLY A 45 6.39 -6.60 4.15
N ARG A 46 7.56 -6.70 4.81
CA ARG A 46 8.85 -6.81 4.13
C ARG A 46 8.96 -8.07 3.28
N LYS A 47 8.53 -9.22 3.80
CA LYS A 47 8.54 -10.50 3.08
C LYS A 47 7.72 -10.41 1.78
N LEU A 48 6.53 -9.78 1.83
CA LEU A 48 5.68 -9.56 0.65
C LEU A 48 6.32 -8.63 -0.38
N VAL A 49 6.99 -7.57 0.06
CA VAL A 49 7.71 -6.64 -0.83
C VAL A 49 8.86 -7.35 -1.53
N GLU A 50 9.63 -8.16 -0.80
CA GLU A 50 10.73 -8.97 -1.34
C GLU A 50 10.22 -9.94 -2.41
N ALA A 51 9.20 -10.75 -2.10
CA ALA A 51 8.61 -11.68 -3.06
C ALA A 51 8.05 -10.99 -4.32
N THR A 52 7.44 -9.80 -4.16
CA THR A 52 6.94 -9.01 -5.30
C THR A 52 8.08 -8.53 -6.20
N ALA A 53 9.19 -8.08 -5.60
CA ALA A 53 10.35 -7.57 -6.32
C ALA A 53 11.12 -8.68 -7.03
N GLU A 54 11.36 -9.81 -6.37
CA GLU A 54 12.09 -10.96 -6.92
C GLU A 54 11.35 -11.60 -8.10
N ASN A 55 10.02 -11.67 -8.04
CA ASN A 55 9.20 -12.29 -9.08
C ASN A 55 8.70 -11.31 -10.15
N LEU A 56 9.07 -10.01 -10.06
CA LEU A 56 8.73 -8.96 -11.03
C LEU A 56 7.24 -8.90 -11.40
N LEU A 57 6.35 -9.05 -10.41
CA LEU A 57 4.89 -9.10 -10.64
C LEU A 57 4.35 -7.82 -11.28
N PHE A 58 5.02 -6.70 -11.02
CA PHE A 58 4.74 -5.42 -11.62
C PHE A 58 6.04 -4.81 -12.14
N ILE A 59 6.03 -4.42 -13.42
CA ILE A 59 7.14 -3.67 -14.02
C ILE A 59 6.72 -2.20 -14.04
N GLY A 60 7.11 -1.48 -12.99
CA GLY A 60 6.86 -0.04 -12.88
C GLY A 60 7.83 0.76 -13.75
N THR A 61 7.36 1.86 -14.34
CA THR A 61 8.22 2.81 -15.08
C THR A 61 8.63 3.98 -14.20
N VAL A 62 7.66 4.81 -13.81
CA VAL A 62 7.85 5.98 -12.93
C VAL A 62 6.60 6.20 -12.08
N LYS A 63 6.79 6.78 -10.89
CA LYS A 63 5.70 7.19 -10.01
C LYS A 63 5.41 8.68 -10.23
N SER A 64 4.14 9.02 -10.45
CA SER A 64 3.70 10.42 -10.51
C SER A 64 3.93 11.15 -9.19
N VAL A 65 4.23 12.46 -9.27
CA VAL A 65 4.41 13.34 -8.10
C VAL A 65 3.17 14.21 -7.89
N SER A 66 2.79 14.41 -6.64
CA SER A 66 1.67 15.29 -6.26
C SER A 66 2.16 16.29 -5.22
N PRO A 67 2.74 17.43 -5.65
CA PRO A 67 3.26 18.43 -4.74
C PRO A 67 2.13 19.06 -3.92
N ILE A 68 2.47 19.44 -2.69
CA ILE A 68 1.56 20.12 -1.77
C ILE A 68 2.11 21.52 -1.58
N TYR A 69 1.26 22.51 -1.79
CA TYR A 69 1.60 23.92 -1.63
C TYR A 69 0.58 24.59 -0.73
N HIS A 70 1.04 25.59 0.01
CA HIS A 70 0.20 26.48 0.79
C HIS A 70 0.79 27.88 0.75
N ASP A 71 -0.04 28.86 1.09
CA ASP A 71 0.41 30.24 1.26
C ASP A 71 1.27 30.39 2.52
N ASN A 72 2.31 31.23 2.50
CA ASN A 72 3.22 31.43 3.63
C ASN A 72 2.52 32.02 4.88
N ASN A 73 1.39 32.71 4.70
CA ASN A 73 0.59 33.26 5.77
C ASN A 73 -0.36 32.22 6.39
N LEU A 74 -0.51 31.03 5.77
CA LEU A 74 -1.26 29.92 6.35
C LEU A 74 -0.45 29.27 7.47
N LYS A 75 -0.99 29.30 8.69
CA LYS A 75 -0.40 28.76 9.90
C LYS A 75 -1.05 27.45 10.31
N ASN A 76 -0.36 26.75 11.20
CA ASN A 76 -0.73 25.42 11.69
C ASN A 76 -0.82 24.37 10.57
N PHE A 77 -0.06 24.55 9.49
CA PHE A 77 0.06 23.63 8.38
C PHE A 77 1.28 22.71 8.60
N PRO A 78 1.11 21.47 9.08
CA PRO A 78 2.22 20.58 9.35
C PRO A 78 2.85 20.04 8.05
N GLU A 79 4.08 19.54 8.14
CA GLU A 79 4.69 18.80 7.04
C GLU A 79 3.94 17.47 6.81
N PHE A 80 3.55 17.23 5.55
CA PHE A 80 2.79 16.05 5.18
C PHE A 80 3.71 14.83 5.06
N LYS A 81 3.42 13.77 5.81
CA LYS A 81 4.10 12.47 5.67
C LYS A 81 3.53 11.61 4.53
N THR A 82 2.29 11.88 4.14
CA THR A 82 1.54 11.21 3.06
C THR A 82 0.32 12.04 2.66
N ALA A 83 -0.06 12.02 1.39
CA ALA A 83 -1.29 12.68 0.90
C ALA A 83 -2.09 11.76 -0.02
N SER A 84 -2.11 10.46 0.28
CA SER A 84 -2.86 9.49 -0.50
C SER A 84 -4.37 9.55 -0.23
N TYR A 85 -5.16 9.06 -1.18
CA TYR A 85 -6.61 8.97 -1.03
C TYR A 85 -7.03 8.06 0.14
N ALA A 86 -6.23 7.04 0.49
CA ALA A 86 -6.49 6.14 1.62
C ALA A 86 -6.63 6.88 2.97
N TYR A 87 -6.06 8.08 3.08
CA TYR A 87 -6.18 8.95 4.23
C TYR A 87 -7.07 10.17 3.98
N TYR A 88 -7.89 10.19 2.93
CA TYR A 88 -8.63 11.37 2.49
C TYR A 88 -7.72 12.60 2.31
N ARG A 89 -6.51 12.39 1.78
CA ARG A 89 -5.50 13.41 1.49
C ARG A 89 -5.05 14.18 2.75
N SER A 90 -5.64 15.33 3.02
CA SER A 90 -5.24 16.24 4.09
C SER A 90 -5.95 15.98 5.42
N TYR A 91 -6.94 15.08 5.46
CA TYR A 91 -7.75 14.84 6.65
C TYR A 91 -6.97 14.56 7.94
N PRO A 92 -5.89 13.74 7.96
CA PRO A 92 -5.13 13.45 9.17
C PRO A 92 -4.41 14.69 9.74
N TYR A 93 -4.17 15.70 8.89
CA TYR A 93 -3.46 16.93 9.23
C TYR A 93 -4.40 18.02 9.76
N ARG A 94 -5.66 17.66 10.05
CA ARG A 94 -6.63 18.49 10.76
C ARG A 94 -6.81 19.88 10.14
N GLY A 95 -7.14 19.91 8.84
CA GLY A 95 -7.28 21.17 8.08
C GLY A 95 -8.23 22.22 8.67
N HIS A 96 -9.19 21.81 9.51
CA HIS A 96 -10.06 22.73 10.26
C HIS A 96 -9.34 23.57 11.32
N GLN A 97 -8.09 23.24 11.66
CA GLN A 97 -7.26 23.99 12.62
C GLN A 97 -6.31 24.97 11.92
N TRP A 98 -6.31 25.03 10.60
CA TRP A 98 -5.47 25.95 9.84
C TRP A 98 -6.09 27.35 9.83
N TYR A 99 -5.26 28.38 9.83
CA TYR A 99 -5.71 29.77 9.84
C TYR A 99 -4.72 30.67 9.12
N PHE A 100 -5.21 31.79 8.59
CA PHE A 100 -4.34 32.84 8.06
C PHE A 100 -3.96 33.81 9.16
N GLU A 101 -2.67 34.12 9.26
CA GLU A 101 -2.20 35.27 10.04
C GLU A 101 -2.57 36.56 9.28
N LYS A 102 -2.95 37.61 10.03
CA LYS A 102 -3.30 38.93 9.47
C LYS A 102 -2.07 39.74 9.08
#